data_AF-A0AA48HBI3-F1
#
_entry.id   AF-A0AA48HBI3-F1
#
_cell.length_a   1.000
_cell.length_b   1.000
_cell.length_c   1.000
_cell.angle_alpha   90.00
_cell.angle_beta   90.00
_cell.angle_gamma   90.00
#
_symmetry.space_group_name_H-M   'P 1'
#
loop_
_entity.id
_entity.type
_entity.pdbx_description
1 polymer ?
#
loop_
_entity_poly.entity_id
_entity_poly.type
_entity_poly.pdbx_seq_one_letter_code
_entity_poly.pdbx_strand_id
1 'polypeptide(L)' 'MSKTPGWDAKAISDIASRHYGGFAQMFEKHDWPERGSDMMRKVQTRVKETYGSIDAFVAKHDGKN' A
#
# COMPACT_ATOMS: atom_id res chain seq x y z
N MET A 1 -13.12 12.70 -9.78
CA MET A 1 -13.44 12.15 -8.45
C MET A 1 -12.39 12.61 -7.45
N SER A 2 -12.74 13.42 -6.46
CA SER A 2 -11.83 13.81 -5.39
C SER A 2 -11.77 12.68 -4.36
N LYS A 3 -10.67 11.93 -4.35
CA LYS A 3 -10.42 10.89 -3.33
C LYS A 3 -10.36 11.57 -1.96
N THR A 4 -11.14 11.09 -1.00
CA THR A 4 -11.21 11.64 0.35
C THR A 4 -9.85 11.49 1.06
N PRO A 5 -9.40 12.48 1.85
CA PRO A 5 -8.19 12.34 2.64
C PRO A 5 -8.27 11.10 3.53
N GLY A 6 -7.30 10.19 3.41
CA GLY A 6 -7.24 8.95 4.19
C GLY A 6 -7.79 7.70 3.50
N TRP A 7 -8.44 7.81 2.34
CA TRP A 7 -8.83 6.62 1.56
C TRP A 7 -7.60 5.81 1.15
N ASP A 8 -6.52 6.47 0.69
CA ASP A 8 -5.29 5.80 0.27
C ASP A 8 -4.70 4.93 1.40
N ALA A 9 -4.60 5.48 2.62
CA ALA A 9 -4.06 4.74 3.76
C ALA A 9 -4.94 3.53 4.11
N LYS A 10 -6.27 3.68 4.03
CA LYS A 10 -7.21 2.59 4.27
C LYS A 10 -7.10 1.49 3.19
N ALA A 11 -7.05 1.87 1.92
CA ALA A 11 -6.94 0.94 0.81
C ALA A 11 -5.63 0.14 0.87
N ILE A 12 -4.51 0.82 1.16
CA ILE A 12 -3.22 0.15 1.34
C ILE A 12 -3.27 -0.80 2.54
N SER A 13 -3.83 -0.37 3.68
CA SER A 13 -3.95 -1.21 4.87
C SER A 13 -4.79 -2.47 4.62
N ASP A 14 -5.89 -2.33 3.88
CA ASP A 14 -6.76 -3.43 3.49
C ASP A 14 -6.01 -4.44 2.60
N ILE A 15 -5.33 -3.95 1.56
CA ILE A 15 -4.55 -4.80 0.66
C ILE A 15 -3.37 -5.46 1.37
N ALA A 16 -2.64 -4.71 2.19
CA ALA A 16 -1.54 -5.24 3.00
C ALA A 16 -2.03 -6.40 3.86
N SER A 17 -3.17 -6.22 4.54
CA SER A 17 -3.74 -7.26 5.40
C SER A 17 -4.24 -8.47 4.60
N ARG A 18 -4.93 -8.25 3.47
CA ARG A 18 -5.61 -9.31 2.70
C ARG A 18 -4.69 -10.08 1.77
N HIS A 19 -3.71 -9.42 1.14
CA HIS A 19 -2.80 -10.05 0.16
C HIS A 19 -1.45 -10.41 0.75
N TYR A 20 -0.99 -9.68 1.77
CA TYR A 20 0.35 -9.86 2.33
C TYR A 20 0.35 -10.34 3.77
N GLY A 21 -0.77 -10.32 4.50
CA GLY A 21 -0.81 -10.63 5.93
C GLY A 21 -0.42 -9.46 6.85
N GLY A 22 -0.23 -8.27 6.30
CA GLY A 22 0.02 -7.02 7.03
C GLY A 22 1.13 -6.17 6.39
N PHE A 23 1.37 -4.98 6.97
CA PHE A 23 2.38 -4.06 6.46
C PHE A 23 3.80 -4.64 6.50
N ALA A 24 4.19 -5.32 7.58
CA ALA A 24 5.54 -5.88 7.70
C ALA A 24 5.86 -6.85 6.54
N GLN A 25 4.97 -7.83 6.32
CA GLN A 25 5.11 -8.81 5.25
C GLN A 25 5.05 -8.17 3.87
N MET A 26 4.22 -7.13 3.68
CA MET A 26 4.20 -6.38 2.44
C MET A 26 5.54 -5.70 2.17
N PHE A 27 6.11 -5.01 3.16
CA PHE A 27 7.42 -4.36 3.03
C PHE A 27 8.53 -5.38 2.76
N GLU A 28 8.51 -6.53 3.44
CA GLU A 28 9.48 -7.61 3.20
C GLU A 28 9.36 -8.20 1.79
N LYS A 29 8.14 -8.40 1.28
CA LYS A 29 7.91 -8.90 -0.09
C LYS A 29 8.40 -7.95 -1.18
N HIS A 30 8.42 -6.65 -0.90
CA HIS A 30 8.90 -5.63 -1.82
C HIS A 30 10.36 -5.23 -1.57
N ASP A 31 11.05 -5.89 -0.63
CA ASP A 31 12.41 -5.54 -0.21
C ASP A 31 12.56 -4.07 0.24
N TRP A 32 11.50 -3.48 0.79
CA TRP A 32 11.55 -2.11 1.28
C TRP A 32 12.28 -2.07 2.64
N PRO A 33 13.19 -1.11 2.87
CA PRO A 33 14.02 -1.10 4.07
C PRO A 33 13.29 -0.60 5.34
N GLU A 34 12.15 0.08 5.22
CA GLU A 34 11.48 0.68 6.38
C GLU A 34 10.82 -0.35 7.30
N ARG A 35 10.89 -0.13 8.62
CA ARG A 35 10.32 -1.01 9.66
C ARG A 35 9.65 -0.19 10.77
N GLY A 36 8.79 -0.84 11.55
CA GLY A 36 8.05 -0.22 12.65
C GLY A 36 7.15 0.95 12.23
N SER A 37 7.18 2.03 13.02
CA SER A 37 6.33 3.22 12.83
C SER A 37 6.61 3.98 11.53
N ASP A 38 7.81 3.84 10.95
CA ASP A 38 8.16 4.47 9.67
C ASP A 38 7.41 3.85 8.48
N MET A 39 7.00 2.58 8.58
CA MET A 39 6.26 1.90 7.51
C MET A 39 4.97 2.67 7.17
N MET A 40 4.15 3.03 8.16
CA MET A 40 2.88 3.72 7.90
C MET A 40 3.07 5.08 7.25
N ARG A 41 4.19 5.77 7.54
CA ARG A 41 4.49 7.08 6.99
C ARG A 41 5.05 7.00 5.57
N LYS A 42 5.80 5.95 5.28
CA LYS A 42 6.50 5.74 4.00
C LYS A 42 5.73 4.88 3.00
N VAL A 43 4.75 4.10 3.45
CA VAL A 43 4.02 3.16 2.58
C VAL A 43 3.38 3.85 1.38
N GLN A 44 2.78 5.02 1.56
CA GLN A 44 2.19 5.76 0.45
C GLN A 44 3.23 6.17 -0.59
N THR A 45 4.40 6.63 -0.15
CA THR A 45 5.51 6.98 -1.03
C THR A 45 6.03 5.74 -1.75
N ARG A 46 6.31 4.65 -1.02
CA ARG A 46 6.85 3.41 -1.59
C ARG A 46 5.92 2.77 -2.60
N VAL A 47 4.62 2.76 -2.32
CA VAL A 47 3.60 2.29 -3.26
C VAL A 47 3.60 3.15 -4.53
N LYS A 48 3.64 4.48 -4.40
CA LYS A 48 3.73 5.38 -5.57
C LYS A 48 5.03 5.18 -6.36
N GLU A 49 6.17 4.99 -5.70
CA GLU A 49 7.45 4.73 -6.37
C GLU A 49 7.45 3.39 -7.12
N THR A 50 6.81 2.35 -6.56
CA THR A 50 6.83 0.99 -7.13
C THR A 50 5.75 0.80 -8.20
N TYR A 51 4.56 1.34 -7.98
CA TYR A 51 3.38 1.13 -8.83
C TYR A 51 2.95 2.35 -9.64
N GLY A 52 3.61 3.50 -9.44
CA GLY A 52 3.27 4.79 -10.05
C GLY A 52 2.12 5.51 -9.34
N SER A 53 1.13 4.79 -8.81
CA SER A 53 0.00 5.37 -8.07
C SER A 53 -0.66 4.39 -7.11
N ILE A 54 -1.42 4.93 -6.14
CA ILE A 54 -2.22 4.10 -5.24
C ILE A 54 -3.33 3.37 -6.01
N ASP A 55 -3.96 4.01 -7.00
CA ASP A 55 -4.94 3.32 -7.88
C ASP A 55 -4.33 2.14 -8.61
N ALA A 56 -3.13 2.28 -9.18
CA ALA A 56 -2.45 1.18 -9.87
C ALA A 56 -2.15 0.03 -8.91
N PHE A 57 -1.74 0.35 -7.68
CA PHE A 57 -1.56 -0.65 -6.63
C PHE A 57 -2.88 -1.35 -6.28
N VAL A 58 -3.97 -0.61 -6.09
CA VAL A 58 -5.29 -1.18 -5.81
C VAL A 58 -5.76 -2.05 -6.97
N ALA A 59 -5.70 -1.56 -8.21
CA ALA A 59 -6.08 -2.28 -9.41
C ALA A 59 -5.25 -3.56 -9.62
N LYS A 60 -3.96 -3.54 -9.25
CA LYS A 60 -3.09 -4.72 -9.33
C LYS A 60 -3.47 -5.83 -8.35
N HIS A 61 -4.07 -5.50 -7.21
CA HIS A 61 -4.37 -6.44 -6.12
C HIS A 61 -5.85 -6.78 -6.00
N ASP A 62 -6.70 -5.77 -5.83
CA ASP A 62 -8.15 -5.87 -5.71
C ASP A 62 -8.80 -5.48 -7.05
N GLY A 63 -8.16 -5.81 -8.18
CA GLY A 63 -8.69 -5.62 -9.52
C GLY A 63 -10.01 -6.36 -9.71
N LYS A 64 -11.07 -5.81 -9.11
CA LYS A 64 -12.46 -6.20 -9.31
C LYS A 64 -12.83 -5.71 -10.70
N ASN A 65 -12.74 -6.64 -11.65
CA ASN A 65 -13.64 -6.64 -12.79
C ASN A 65 -15.05 -7.04 -12.31
#